data_AF-A0A849PYT9-F1
#
_entry.id   AF-A0A849PYT9-F1
#
_cell.length_a   1.000
_cell.length_b   1.000
_cell.length_c   1.000
_cell.angle_alpha   90.00
_cell.angle_beta   90.00
_cell.angle_gamma   90.00
#
_symmetry.space_group_name_H-M   'P 1'
#
loop_
_entity.id
_entity.type
_entity.pdbx_description
1 polymer ?
#
loop_
_entity_poly.entity_id
_entity_poly.type
_entity_poly.pdbx_seq_one_letter_code
_entity_poly.pdbx_strand_id
1 'polypeptide(L)'
;MELIKQNSPVLFFFNSSKKWLAKVSRKELLHTHIGIIKHADAIGKEYGSKLITNKDKYVYLLKPTMYDYIMKIQHGTQIVYPKDLGYIVARAGIQNNQKIVEIGTGSASLTSFVASIVKPRGHIYTFDVNENFMKIAAKNLKKCGMEKYVTQENLDIKTVKKVPITDADVAIIDLGDPWTVIPQVRQMLKGSGAVFAICPTMNQLEKLTMSLVENEFTDIESTEHILRTIEAREGKTRHSFQGIGHTTYLCFARKAFFDRKPRKKSESKLKTEKRIPEKKATKTTKKTTKTTKAKKAKPTKSK
;
A
#
# COMPACT_ATOMS: atom_id res chain seq x y z
N MET A 1 15.63 9.94 32.96
CA MET A 1 15.21 10.62 31.72
C MET A 1 16.21 10.28 30.61
N GLU A 2 15.76 10.11 29.37
CA GLU A 2 16.62 9.68 28.26
C GLU A 2 17.31 10.89 27.60
N LEU A 3 18.64 10.96 27.73
CA LEU A 3 19.45 12.03 27.16
C LEU A 3 19.79 11.75 25.68
N ILE A 4 19.79 12.81 24.88
CA ILE A 4 20.22 12.80 23.49
C ILE A 4 21.74 12.66 23.45
N LYS A 5 22.22 11.57 22.84
CA LYS A 5 23.65 11.30 22.64
C LYS A 5 24.05 11.56 21.19
N GLN A 6 25.35 11.60 20.92
CA GLN A 6 25.89 11.59 19.56
C GLN A 6 25.25 10.44 18.75
N ASN A 7 24.89 10.71 17.50
CA ASN A 7 24.20 9.81 16.56
C ASN A 7 22.76 9.41 16.94
N SER A 8 22.20 9.97 18.01
CA SER A 8 20.79 9.73 18.36
C SER A 8 19.87 10.31 17.29
N PRO A 9 18.79 9.63 16.92
CA PRO A 9 17.80 10.18 16.00
C PRO A 9 16.93 11.20 16.73
N VAL A 10 16.80 12.40 16.17
CA VAL A 10 16.00 13.50 16.74
C VAL A 10 15.05 14.03 15.68
N LEU A 11 13.79 14.22 16.08
CA LEU A 11 12.81 14.97 15.31
C LEU A 11 12.81 16.41 15.82
N PHE A 12 13.41 17.31 15.05
CA PHE A 12 13.34 18.74 15.26
C PHE A 12 11.95 19.23 14.84
N PHE A 13 11.09 19.49 15.81
CA PHE A 13 9.69 19.85 15.61
C PHE A 13 9.48 21.36 15.81
N PHE A 14 9.12 22.07 14.74
CA PHE A 14 8.68 23.46 14.80
C PHE A 14 7.15 23.56 14.79
N ASN A 15 6.51 22.91 13.81
CA ASN A 15 5.05 22.76 13.73
C ASN A 15 4.68 21.53 12.86
N SER A 16 3.38 21.29 12.68
CA SER A 16 2.86 20.14 11.91
C SER A 16 3.40 20.04 10.48
N SER A 17 3.61 21.19 9.82
CA SER A 17 4.11 21.26 8.45
C SER A 17 5.64 21.28 8.35
N LYS A 18 6.32 21.77 9.39
CA LYS A 18 7.78 21.96 9.42
C LYS A 18 8.39 21.17 10.57
N LYS A 19 8.90 19.99 10.20
CA LYS A 19 9.65 19.09 11.09
C LYS A 19 10.73 18.36 10.30
N TRP A 20 11.88 18.13 10.95
CA TRP A 20 13.06 17.54 10.33
C TRP A 20 13.57 16.36 11.17
N LEU A 21 13.80 15.23 10.52
CA LEU A 21 14.32 14.03 11.15
C LEU A 21 15.80 13.87 10.78
N ALA A 22 16.68 13.91 11.78
CA ALA A 22 18.12 13.77 11.58
C ALA A 22 18.77 12.95 12.68
N LYS A 23 19.94 12.37 12.38
CA LYS A 23 20.85 11.86 13.40
C LYS A 23 21.74 13.01 13.85
N VAL A 24 21.74 13.33 15.14
CA VAL A 24 22.50 14.47 15.64
C VAL A 24 24.00 14.17 15.69
N SER A 25 24.81 15.15 15.33
CA SER A 25 26.26 15.06 15.37
C SER A 25 26.85 16.41 15.74
N ARG A 26 27.91 16.45 16.56
CA ARG A 26 28.57 17.71 16.99
C ARG A 26 29.01 18.63 15.85
N LYS A 27 29.27 18.10 14.66
CA LYS A 27 29.76 18.86 13.49
C LYS A 27 28.65 19.37 12.57
N GLU A 28 27.45 18.84 12.71
CA GLU A 28 26.37 19.05 11.75
C GLU A 28 25.52 20.27 12.09
N LEU A 29 25.16 21.02 11.05
CA LEU A 29 24.27 22.17 11.12
C LEU A 29 23.05 21.91 10.24
N LEU A 30 21.86 22.11 10.79
CA LEU A 30 20.63 22.01 10.02
C LEU A 30 20.17 23.42 9.61
N HIS A 31 20.36 23.75 8.34
CA HIS A 31 19.92 25.01 7.75
C HIS A 31 18.44 24.97 7.41
N THR A 32 17.66 25.92 7.93
CA THR A 32 16.22 26.01 7.68
C THR A 32 15.79 27.46 7.48
N HIS A 33 14.59 27.64 6.91
CA HIS A 33 13.94 28.96 6.80
C HIS A 33 13.78 29.71 8.15
N ILE A 34 13.63 28.97 9.25
CA ILE A 34 13.48 29.52 10.62
C ILE A 34 14.81 29.74 11.34
N GLY A 35 15.94 29.58 10.64
CA GLY A 35 17.28 29.71 11.19
C GLY A 35 18.07 28.40 11.16
N ILE A 36 19.28 28.46 11.71
CA ILE A 36 20.22 27.36 11.82
C ILE A 36 19.98 26.66 13.16
N ILE A 37 19.88 25.33 13.12
CA ILE A 37 19.83 24.49 14.31
C ILE A 37 21.17 23.75 14.39
N LYS A 38 21.98 24.05 15.42
CA LYS A 38 23.23 23.34 15.66
C LYS A 38 22.91 22.01 16.32
N HIS A 39 23.30 20.90 15.71
CA HIS A 39 23.05 19.58 16.31
C HIS A 39 23.78 19.40 17.65
N ALA A 40 24.93 20.06 17.83
CA ALA A 40 25.68 20.06 19.09
C ALA A 40 24.81 20.51 20.28
N ASP A 41 23.94 21.51 20.09
CA ASP A 41 23.12 22.08 21.16
C ASP A 41 22.03 21.11 21.65
N ALA A 42 21.69 20.10 20.84
CA ALA A 42 20.76 19.03 21.23
C ALA A 42 21.43 17.96 22.10
N ILE A 43 22.74 17.75 21.98
CA ILE A 43 23.46 16.68 22.67
C ILE A 43 23.55 17.00 24.17
N GLY A 44 23.22 16.03 25.01
CA GLY A 44 23.16 16.19 26.46
C GLY A 44 21.84 16.75 26.98
N LYS A 45 20.92 17.17 26.10
CA LYS A 45 19.54 17.52 26.49
C LYS A 45 18.64 16.30 26.51
N GLU A 46 17.55 16.39 27.25
CA GLU A 46 16.50 15.38 27.26
C GLU A 46 15.58 15.54 26.04
N TYR A 47 15.06 14.42 25.53
CA TYR A 47 13.96 14.49 24.58
C TYR A 47 12.77 15.25 25.20
N GLY A 48 12.13 16.11 24.41
CA GLY A 48 11.11 17.07 24.85
C GLY A 48 11.66 18.46 25.12
N SER A 49 12.98 18.62 25.26
CA SER A 49 13.62 19.93 25.42
C SER A 49 13.40 20.83 24.21
N LYS A 50 13.49 22.16 24.41
CA LYS A 50 13.49 23.15 23.32
C LYS A 50 14.89 23.67 23.01
N LEU A 51 15.11 24.02 21.75
CA LEU A 51 16.20 24.87 21.27
C LEU A 51 15.63 26.17 20.73
N ILE A 52 16.47 27.22 20.73
CA ILE A 52 16.17 28.51 20.11
C ILE A 52 17.11 28.66 18.91
N THR A 53 16.55 28.93 17.74
CA THR A 53 17.36 29.20 16.53
C THR A 53 17.95 30.60 16.58
N ASN A 54 18.88 30.91 15.68
CA ASN A 54 19.43 32.27 15.52
C ASN A 54 18.41 33.32 14.98
N LYS A 55 17.14 32.93 14.78
CA LYS A 55 16.02 33.84 14.44
C LYS A 55 14.93 33.81 15.52
N ASP A 56 15.29 33.45 16.76
CA ASP A 56 14.42 33.40 17.93
C ASP A 56 13.17 32.51 17.76
N LYS A 57 13.32 31.41 17.00
CA LYS A 57 12.24 30.41 16.84
C LYS A 57 12.50 29.20 17.72
N TYR A 58 11.45 28.72 18.38
CA TYR A 58 11.50 27.52 19.23
C TYR A 58 11.38 26.25 18.40
N VAL A 59 12.25 25.28 18.66
CA VAL A 59 12.20 23.95 18.05
C VAL A 59 12.29 22.91 19.16
N TYR A 60 11.35 21.98 19.21
CA TYR A 60 11.33 20.89 20.18
C TYR A 60 12.13 19.69 19.68
N LEU A 61 12.85 19.04 20.60
CA LEU A 61 13.69 17.88 20.35
C LEU A 61 12.91 16.61 20.68
N LEU A 62 12.12 16.10 19.74
CA LEU A 62 11.26 14.96 20.00
C LEU A 62 11.96 13.65 19.64
N LYS A 63 11.67 12.59 20.42
CA LYS A 63 12.07 11.24 20.06
C LYS A 63 11.22 10.79 18.86
N PRO A 64 11.83 10.43 17.71
CA PRO A 64 11.06 10.07 16.53
C PRO A 64 10.23 8.81 16.77
N THR A 65 8.96 8.86 16.38
CA THR A 65 8.11 7.69 16.30
C THR A 65 8.31 6.97 14.96
N MET A 66 7.81 5.74 14.82
CA MET A 66 7.80 5.08 13.50
C MET A 66 6.96 5.83 12.46
N TYR A 67 5.90 6.54 12.90
CA TYR A 67 5.15 7.45 12.05
C TYR A 67 6.07 8.54 11.48
N ASP A 68 6.91 9.15 12.31
CA ASP A 68 7.84 10.19 11.85
C ASP A 68 8.90 9.65 10.89
N TYR A 69 9.40 8.43 11.12
CA TYR A 69 10.27 7.76 10.16
C TYR A 69 9.57 7.59 8.82
N ILE A 70 8.41 6.95 8.78
CA ILE A 70 7.63 6.68 7.55
C ILE A 70 7.33 7.95 6.77
N MET A 71 6.98 9.04 7.45
CA MET A 71 6.69 10.33 6.80
C MET A 71 7.95 11.11 6.39
N LYS A 72 9.17 10.65 6.77
CA LYS A 72 10.46 11.33 6.51
C LYS A 72 11.56 10.41 5.97
N ILE A 73 11.24 9.19 5.58
CA ILE A 73 12.14 8.34 4.80
C ILE A 73 12.30 8.92 3.40
N GLN A 74 13.34 8.48 2.70
CA GLN A 74 13.47 8.79 1.29
C GLN A 74 12.45 7.96 0.50
N HIS A 75 11.61 8.62 -0.28
CA HIS A 75 10.61 7.97 -1.12
C HIS A 75 11.19 7.75 -2.53
N GLY A 76 11.32 6.49 -2.94
CA GLY A 76 11.51 6.09 -4.34
C GLY A 76 10.19 5.69 -5.01
N THR A 77 9.15 5.46 -4.21
CA THR A 77 7.82 5.01 -4.61
C THR A 77 6.74 5.71 -3.78
N GLN A 78 5.49 5.59 -4.22
CA GLN A 78 4.34 5.87 -3.36
C GLN A 78 4.37 4.95 -2.13
N ILE A 79 3.92 5.45 -0.98
CA ILE A 79 3.84 4.68 0.26
C ILE A 79 2.39 4.36 0.64
N VAL A 80 2.22 3.26 1.36
CA VAL A 80 1.04 3.00 2.17
C VAL A 80 1.05 3.95 3.37
N TYR A 81 -0.04 4.70 3.55
CA TYR A 81 -0.12 5.70 4.61
C TYR A 81 -0.33 5.07 5.99
N PRO A 82 0.12 5.72 7.08
CA PRO A 82 -0.02 5.17 8.43
C PRO A 82 -1.45 4.80 8.86
N LYS A 83 -2.47 5.50 8.34
CA LYS A 83 -3.88 5.15 8.61
C LYS A 83 -4.22 3.73 8.12
N ASP A 84 -3.67 3.35 6.97
CA ASP A 84 -3.91 2.06 6.32
C ASP A 84 -3.05 0.99 7.00
N LEU A 85 -1.80 1.32 7.32
CA LEU A 85 -0.89 0.42 8.06
C LEU A 85 -1.45 0.02 9.43
N GLY A 86 -2.06 0.96 10.17
CA GLY A 86 -2.69 0.68 11.46
C GLY A 86 -3.81 -0.36 11.33
N TYR A 87 -4.66 -0.21 10.31
CA TYR A 87 -5.73 -1.16 10.04
C TYR A 87 -5.19 -2.52 9.56
N ILE A 88 -4.20 -2.55 8.66
CA ILE A 88 -3.56 -3.81 8.20
C ILE A 88 -3.05 -4.62 9.40
N VAL A 89 -2.31 -3.96 10.29
CA VAL A 89 -1.76 -4.60 11.50
C VAL A 89 -2.88 -5.14 12.39
N ALA A 90 -3.90 -4.33 12.66
CA ALA A 90 -5.00 -4.72 13.53
C ALA A 90 -5.82 -5.89 12.93
N ARG A 91 -6.22 -5.78 11.66
CA ARG A 91 -7.10 -6.75 11.00
C ARG A 91 -6.40 -8.08 10.69
N ALA A 92 -5.10 -8.06 10.38
CA ALA A 92 -4.31 -9.28 10.20
C ALA A 92 -3.78 -9.90 11.51
N GLY A 93 -3.96 -9.22 12.65
CA GLY A 93 -3.44 -9.68 13.93
C GLY A 93 -1.91 -9.74 13.95
N ILE A 94 -1.26 -8.73 13.35
CA ILE A 94 0.20 -8.65 13.34
C ILE A 94 0.70 -8.31 14.74
N GLN A 95 1.59 -9.15 15.26
CA GLN A 95 2.15 -9.06 16.61
C GLN A 95 3.62 -9.50 16.65
N ASN A 96 4.22 -9.41 17.82
CA ASN A 96 5.61 -9.81 18.04
C ASN A 96 5.87 -11.28 17.68
N ASN A 97 7.10 -11.56 17.24
CA ASN A 97 7.62 -12.89 16.92
C ASN A 97 7.02 -13.58 15.68
N GLN A 98 6.16 -12.91 14.92
CA GLN A 98 5.60 -13.47 13.69
C GLN A 98 6.55 -13.41 12.50
N LYS A 99 6.34 -14.34 11.57
CA LYS A 99 6.97 -14.40 10.26
C LYS A 99 6.07 -13.73 9.24
N ILE A 100 6.54 -12.65 8.62
CA ILE A 100 5.79 -11.89 7.63
C ILE A 100 6.45 -12.05 6.27
N VAL A 101 5.63 -12.24 5.23
CA VAL A 101 6.06 -12.14 3.84
C VAL A 101 5.54 -10.83 3.27
N GLU A 102 6.39 -10.07 2.61
CA GLU A 102 6.05 -8.85 1.88
C GLU A 102 6.44 -9.01 0.42
N ILE A 103 5.56 -8.65 -0.50
CA ILE A 103 5.84 -8.68 -1.94
C ILE A 103 5.58 -7.28 -2.49
N GLY A 104 6.63 -6.65 -2.99
CA GLY A 104 6.69 -5.20 -3.24
C GLY A 104 7.33 -4.48 -2.06
N THR A 105 8.67 -4.41 -2.05
CA THR A 105 9.43 -3.77 -0.95
C THR A 105 9.34 -2.25 -1.05
N GLY A 106 9.41 -1.72 -2.29
CA GLY A 106 9.38 -0.28 -2.56
C GLY A 106 10.40 0.49 -1.71
N SER A 107 9.94 1.54 -1.02
CA SER A 107 10.79 2.36 -0.14
C SER A 107 10.96 1.80 1.28
N ALA A 108 10.44 0.60 1.57
CA ALA A 108 10.37 -0.03 2.89
C ALA A 108 9.62 0.76 3.97
N SER A 109 8.62 1.56 3.59
CA SER A 109 7.72 2.23 4.54
C SER A 109 6.91 1.22 5.36
N LEU A 110 6.21 0.32 4.64
CA LEU A 110 5.40 -0.74 5.22
C LEU A 110 6.29 -1.72 5.99
N THR A 111 7.35 -2.22 5.33
CA THR A 111 8.38 -3.06 5.94
C THR A 111 8.88 -2.50 7.28
N SER A 112 9.27 -1.22 7.31
CA SER A 112 9.80 -0.59 8.54
C SER A 112 8.78 -0.56 9.67
N PHE A 113 7.51 -0.26 9.35
CA PHE A 113 6.43 -0.22 10.34
C PHE A 113 6.18 -1.61 10.94
N VAL A 114 5.99 -2.60 10.08
CA VAL A 114 5.71 -3.97 10.49
C VAL A 114 6.90 -4.55 11.26
N ALA A 115 8.14 -4.27 10.84
CA ALA A 115 9.36 -4.74 11.50
C ALA A 115 9.43 -4.25 12.95
N SER A 116 8.95 -3.02 13.20
CA SER A 116 8.92 -2.42 14.53
C SER A 116 7.95 -3.11 15.50
N ILE A 117 6.98 -3.86 14.96
CA ILE A 117 5.95 -4.61 15.70
C ILE A 117 6.39 -6.06 15.93
N VAL A 118 6.93 -6.72 14.89
CA VAL A 118 7.26 -8.15 14.96
C VAL A 118 8.53 -8.46 15.77
N LYS A 119 9.34 -7.45 16.10
CA LYS A 119 10.46 -7.58 17.05
C LYS A 119 10.02 -8.21 18.39
N PRO A 120 10.92 -8.86 19.16
CA PRO A 120 12.36 -8.99 18.93
C PRO A 120 12.79 -10.24 18.17
N ARG A 121 11.90 -11.21 17.91
CA ARG A 121 12.27 -12.46 17.21
C ARG A 121 11.53 -12.68 15.89
N GLY A 122 10.55 -11.83 15.59
CA GLY A 122 9.83 -11.91 14.33
C GLY A 122 10.67 -11.35 13.21
N HIS A 123 10.33 -11.73 11.99
CA HIS A 123 11.15 -11.44 10.82
C HIS A 123 10.27 -11.20 9.60
N ILE A 124 10.65 -10.22 8.79
CA ILE A 124 10.02 -9.93 7.51
C ILE A 124 10.92 -10.43 6.40
N TYR A 125 10.34 -11.19 5.48
CA TYR A 125 10.96 -11.57 4.22
C TYR A 125 10.27 -10.75 3.13
N THR A 126 10.99 -9.78 2.57
CA THR A 126 10.46 -8.88 1.56
C THR A 126 11.12 -9.10 0.21
N PHE A 127 10.31 -9.11 -0.84
CA PHE A 127 10.73 -9.42 -2.20
C PHE A 127 10.42 -8.26 -3.13
N ASP A 128 11.38 -7.88 -3.97
CA ASP A 128 11.20 -6.89 -5.03
C ASP A 128 12.03 -7.29 -6.25
N VAL A 129 11.63 -6.85 -7.44
CA VAL A 129 12.42 -7.07 -8.67
C VAL A 129 13.34 -5.89 -8.98
N ASN A 130 13.11 -4.74 -8.32
CA ASN A 130 13.81 -3.50 -8.60
C ASN A 130 14.94 -3.26 -7.59
N GLU A 131 16.18 -3.47 -8.05
CA GLU A 131 17.38 -3.24 -7.24
C GLU A 131 17.51 -1.83 -6.66
N ASN A 132 17.01 -0.81 -7.38
CA ASN A 132 17.08 0.57 -6.90
C ASN A 132 16.18 0.78 -5.69
N PHE A 133 14.99 0.19 -5.70
CA PHE A 133 14.08 0.21 -4.55
C PHE A 133 14.69 -0.53 -3.37
N MET A 134 15.30 -1.70 -3.59
CA MET A 134 16.00 -2.43 -2.52
C MET A 134 17.14 -1.63 -1.89
N LYS A 135 17.93 -0.89 -2.68
CA LYS A 135 19.00 -0.01 -2.16
C LYS A 135 18.43 1.12 -1.30
N ILE A 136 17.30 1.70 -1.70
CA ILE A 136 16.61 2.75 -0.92
C ILE A 136 16.03 2.14 0.38
N ALA A 137 15.35 1.00 0.27
CA ALA A 137 14.78 0.25 1.37
C ALA A 137 15.83 -0.09 2.43
N ALA A 138 16.99 -0.63 2.04
CA ALA A 138 18.10 -0.92 2.95
C ALA A 138 18.56 0.32 3.73
N LYS A 139 18.73 1.47 3.06
CA LYS A 139 19.10 2.74 3.72
C LYS A 139 18.02 3.18 4.71
N ASN A 140 16.75 3.07 4.34
CA ASN A 140 15.62 3.45 5.19
C ASN A 140 15.50 2.54 6.43
N LEU A 141 15.63 1.22 6.24
CA LEU A 141 15.63 0.22 7.32
C LEU A 141 16.78 0.46 8.31
N LYS A 142 17.97 0.78 7.81
CA LYS A 142 19.12 1.17 8.65
C LYS A 142 18.89 2.49 9.37
N LYS A 143 18.18 3.45 8.75
CA LYS A 143 17.85 4.74 9.35
C LYS A 143 16.88 4.61 10.53
N CYS A 144 15.88 3.74 10.43
CA CYS A 144 14.90 3.45 11.50
C CYS A 144 15.33 2.32 12.45
N GLY A 145 16.47 1.67 12.20
CA GLY A 145 17.02 0.62 13.08
C GLY A 145 16.29 -0.72 12.97
N MET A 146 15.58 -0.97 11.87
CA MET A 146 14.79 -2.19 11.64
C MET A 146 15.48 -3.22 10.77
N GLU A 147 16.63 -2.90 10.17
CA GLU A 147 17.41 -3.76 9.27
C GLU A 147 17.59 -5.19 9.79
N LYS A 148 17.84 -5.37 11.09
CA LYS A 148 18.07 -6.70 11.70
C LYS A 148 16.86 -7.64 11.73
N TYR A 149 15.65 -7.13 11.48
CA TYR A 149 14.40 -7.90 11.48
C TYR A 149 13.86 -8.14 10.06
N VAL A 150 14.66 -7.83 9.04
CA VAL A 150 14.22 -7.84 7.65
C VAL A 150 15.27 -8.51 6.78
N THR A 151 14.85 -9.48 5.98
CA THR A 151 15.62 -10.01 4.85
C THR A 151 14.99 -9.48 3.56
N GLN A 152 15.81 -8.82 2.74
CA GLN A 152 15.41 -8.34 1.41
C GLN A 152 16.01 -9.26 0.36
N GLU A 153 15.20 -9.70 -0.61
CA GLU A 153 15.66 -10.52 -1.74
C GLU A 153 15.20 -9.93 -3.07
N ASN A 154 16.12 -9.87 -4.04
CA ASN A 154 15.78 -9.49 -5.41
C ASN A 154 15.20 -10.72 -6.11
N LEU A 155 13.87 -10.84 -6.11
CA LEU A 155 13.19 -12.04 -6.59
C LEU A 155 11.80 -11.71 -7.10
N ASP A 156 11.48 -12.20 -8.30
CA ASP A 156 10.13 -12.13 -8.84
C ASP A 156 9.30 -13.32 -8.37
N ILE A 157 8.45 -13.10 -7.37
CA ILE A 157 7.54 -14.14 -6.83
C ILE A 157 6.58 -14.68 -7.89
N LYS A 158 6.31 -13.96 -8.99
CA LYS A 158 5.41 -14.43 -10.05
C LYS A 158 5.97 -15.64 -10.80
N THR A 159 7.30 -15.76 -10.89
CA THR A 159 7.97 -16.74 -11.75
C THR A 159 8.69 -17.85 -10.99
N VAL A 160 8.64 -17.84 -9.65
CA VAL A 160 9.32 -18.86 -8.84
C VAL A 160 8.72 -20.25 -9.05
N LYS A 161 9.60 -21.24 -9.20
CA LYS A 161 9.21 -22.66 -9.24
C LYS A 161 8.98 -23.25 -7.85
N LYS A 162 9.69 -22.75 -6.86
CA LYS A 162 9.60 -23.13 -5.44
C LYS A 162 9.49 -21.87 -4.61
N VAL A 163 8.55 -21.84 -3.67
CA VAL A 163 8.41 -20.68 -2.79
C VAL A 163 9.61 -20.54 -1.86
N PRO A 164 10.18 -19.34 -1.69
CA PRO A 164 11.34 -19.10 -0.83
C PRO A 164 11.02 -19.28 0.66
N ILE A 165 9.76 -19.05 1.05
CA ILE A 165 9.31 -19.06 2.44
C ILE A 165 8.07 -19.94 2.60
N THR A 166 8.00 -20.66 3.71
CA THR A 166 6.80 -21.39 4.15
C THR A 166 6.45 -21.00 5.58
N ASP A 167 5.22 -21.34 5.98
CA ASP A 167 4.70 -21.14 7.33
C ASP A 167 4.79 -19.68 7.78
N ALA A 168 4.49 -18.74 6.88
CA ALA A 168 4.31 -17.34 7.20
C ALA A 168 2.96 -17.13 7.91
N ASP A 169 2.95 -16.25 8.90
CA ASP A 169 1.74 -15.85 9.63
C ASP A 169 0.86 -14.93 8.78
N VAL A 170 1.49 -13.96 8.12
CA VAL A 170 0.83 -12.94 7.31
C VAL A 170 1.63 -12.70 6.03
N ALA A 171 0.93 -12.50 4.92
CA ALA A 171 1.47 -12.01 3.66
C ALA A 171 0.89 -10.63 3.34
N ILE A 172 1.73 -9.69 2.94
CA ILE A 172 1.32 -8.34 2.55
C ILE A 172 1.80 -8.09 1.12
N ILE A 173 0.90 -7.67 0.24
CA ILE A 173 1.15 -7.54 -1.20
C ILE A 173 0.90 -6.09 -1.63
N ASP A 174 1.93 -5.41 -2.12
CA ASP A 174 1.84 -4.07 -2.70
C ASP A 174 2.41 -4.10 -4.13
N LEU A 175 1.60 -4.63 -5.05
CA LEU A 175 1.93 -4.78 -6.46
C LEU A 175 0.84 -4.17 -7.35
N GLY A 176 1.17 -3.86 -8.60
CA GLY A 176 0.17 -3.43 -9.59
C GLY A 176 -0.81 -4.54 -9.99
N ASP A 177 -0.45 -5.80 -9.80
CA ASP A 177 -1.18 -6.99 -10.23
C ASP A 177 -1.14 -8.11 -9.17
N PRO A 178 -1.67 -7.86 -7.95
CA PRO A 178 -1.51 -8.76 -6.81
C PRO A 178 -2.12 -10.16 -7.02
N TRP A 179 -3.13 -10.30 -7.88
CA TRP A 179 -3.73 -11.60 -8.23
C TRP A 179 -2.72 -12.60 -8.83
N THR A 180 -1.62 -12.12 -9.41
CA THR A 180 -0.63 -12.99 -10.07
C THR A 180 0.25 -13.78 -9.10
N VAL A 181 0.33 -13.36 -7.84
CA VAL A 181 1.17 -14.01 -6.81
C VAL A 181 0.35 -14.80 -5.78
N ILE A 182 -0.99 -14.75 -5.84
CA ILE A 182 -1.88 -15.43 -4.88
C ILE A 182 -1.64 -16.94 -4.79
N PRO A 183 -1.42 -17.69 -5.89
CA PRO A 183 -1.12 -19.12 -5.81
C PRO A 183 0.17 -19.42 -5.02
N GLN A 184 1.20 -18.60 -5.16
CA GLN A 184 2.47 -18.71 -4.45
C GLN A 184 2.31 -18.29 -2.99
N VAL A 185 1.62 -17.17 -2.73
CA VAL A 185 1.32 -16.69 -1.38
C VAL A 185 0.53 -17.74 -0.58
N ARG A 186 -0.43 -18.43 -1.23
CA ARG A 186 -1.15 -19.53 -0.59
C ARG A 186 -0.20 -20.62 -0.10
N GLN A 187 0.83 -20.95 -0.86
CA GLN A 187 1.83 -21.95 -0.47
C GLN A 187 2.75 -21.45 0.66
N MET A 188 3.06 -20.15 0.67
CA MET A 188 3.90 -19.53 1.70
C MET A 188 3.22 -19.43 3.07
N LEU A 189 1.90 -19.25 3.11
CA LEU A 189 1.15 -19.06 4.34
C LEU A 189 0.93 -20.38 5.10
N LYS A 190 0.99 -20.32 6.43
CA LYS A 190 0.49 -21.40 7.29
C LYS A 190 -1.04 -21.53 7.17
N GLY A 191 -1.60 -22.66 7.62
CA GLY A 191 -3.06 -22.79 7.76
C GLY A 191 -3.63 -21.66 8.61
N SER A 192 -4.75 -21.05 8.21
CA SER A 192 -5.31 -19.86 8.85
C SER A 192 -4.45 -18.58 8.75
N GLY A 193 -3.33 -18.59 8.02
CA GLY A 193 -2.54 -17.38 7.76
C GLY A 193 -3.32 -16.31 7.01
N ALA A 194 -3.01 -15.05 7.28
CA ALA A 194 -3.70 -13.91 6.68
C ALA A 194 -2.98 -13.38 5.43
N VAL A 195 -3.73 -12.79 4.51
CA VAL A 195 -3.19 -12.00 3.40
C VAL A 195 -3.85 -10.63 3.38
N PHE A 196 -3.04 -9.59 3.18
CA PHE A 196 -3.49 -8.27 2.79
C PHE A 196 -2.91 -7.92 1.43
N ALA A 197 -3.72 -7.32 0.57
CA ALA A 197 -3.23 -6.67 -0.63
C ALA A 197 -3.70 -5.22 -0.70
N ILE A 198 -2.84 -4.38 -1.26
CA ILE A 198 -3.06 -2.94 -1.45
C ILE A 198 -3.40 -2.72 -2.92
N CYS A 199 -4.54 -2.12 -3.21
CA CYS A 199 -5.06 -1.94 -4.57
C CYS A 199 -5.49 -0.49 -4.79
N PRO A 200 -4.84 0.29 -5.67
CA PRO A 200 -5.25 1.68 -5.90
C PRO A 200 -6.61 1.79 -6.62
N THR A 201 -7.03 0.78 -7.39
CA THR A 201 -8.27 0.81 -8.20
C THR A 201 -9.25 -0.31 -7.87
N MET A 202 -10.54 -0.06 -8.07
CA MET A 202 -11.59 -1.07 -7.88
C MET A 202 -11.47 -2.25 -8.84
N ASN A 203 -11.02 -2.04 -10.09
CA ASN A 203 -10.82 -3.15 -11.03
C ASN A 203 -9.69 -4.11 -10.60
N GLN A 204 -8.65 -3.60 -9.94
CA GLN A 204 -7.63 -4.46 -9.34
C GLN A 204 -8.20 -5.27 -8.17
N LEU A 205 -9.02 -4.62 -7.34
CA LEU A 205 -9.68 -5.23 -6.19
C LEU A 205 -10.65 -6.36 -6.61
N GLU A 206 -11.41 -6.14 -7.68
CA GLU A 206 -12.30 -7.15 -8.26
C GLU A 206 -11.53 -8.39 -8.72
N LYS A 207 -10.49 -8.20 -9.55
CA LYS A 207 -9.64 -9.30 -10.04
C LYS A 207 -8.96 -10.07 -8.90
N LEU A 208 -8.49 -9.33 -7.90
CA LEU A 208 -7.87 -9.93 -6.71
C LEU A 208 -8.87 -10.80 -5.95
N THR A 209 -10.08 -10.30 -5.69
CA THR A 209 -11.12 -11.02 -4.95
C THR A 209 -11.49 -12.33 -5.65
N MET A 210 -11.62 -12.31 -6.99
CA MET A 210 -11.82 -13.53 -7.78
C MET A 210 -10.68 -14.54 -7.58
N SER A 211 -9.43 -14.07 -7.69
CA SER A 211 -8.24 -14.91 -7.50
C SER A 211 -8.15 -15.51 -6.09
N LEU A 212 -8.51 -14.74 -5.05
CA LEU A 212 -8.56 -15.23 -3.67
C LEU A 212 -9.57 -16.36 -3.51
N VAL A 213 -10.77 -16.24 -4.10
CA VAL A 213 -11.79 -17.31 -4.08
C VAL A 213 -11.32 -18.55 -4.83
N GLU A 214 -10.73 -18.38 -6.01
CA GLU A 214 -10.18 -19.49 -6.83
C GLU A 214 -9.07 -20.24 -6.10
N ASN A 215 -8.29 -19.52 -5.30
CA ASN A 215 -7.20 -20.06 -4.50
C ASN A 215 -7.63 -20.32 -3.04
N GLU A 216 -8.91 -20.60 -2.80
CA GLU A 216 -9.38 -21.15 -1.53
C GLU A 216 -9.01 -20.29 -0.30
N PHE A 217 -9.09 -18.97 -0.45
CA PHE A 217 -9.14 -18.06 0.68
C PHE A 217 -10.60 -17.86 1.14
N THR A 218 -10.79 -17.51 2.40
CA THR A 218 -12.07 -17.17 3.02
C THR A 218 -11.92 -15.88 3.83
N ASP A 219 -12.99 -15.43 4.51
CA ASP A 219 -13.01 -14.17 5.27
C ASP A 219 -12.51 -13.00 4.42
N ILE A 220 -12.99 -12.94 3.18
CA ILE A 220 -12.56 -11.93 2.20
C ILE A 220 -13.30 -10.63 2.49
N GLU A 221 -12.55 -9.58 2.76
CA GLU A 221 -13.07 -8.25 3.11
C GLU A 221 -12.34 -7.21 2.28
N SER A 222 -13.07 -6.25 1.73
CA SER A 222 -12.49 -5.12 1.00
C SER A 222 -12.93 -3.81 1.62
N THR A 223 -11.98 -2.93 1.93
CA THR A 223 -12.24 -1.67 2.65
C THR A 223 -11.48 -0.49 2.05
N GLU A 224 -12.02 0.70 2.27
CA GLU A 224 -11.31 1.97 2.14
C GLU A 224 -11.42 2.74 3.46
N HIS A 225 -10.40 3.53 3.79
CA HIS A 225 -10.38 4.29 5.04
C HIS A 225 -10.19 5.78 4.79
N ILE A 226 -11.15 6.59 5.24
CA ILE A 226 -11.08 8.05 5.14
C ILE A 226 -10.72 8.62 6.52
N LEU A 227 -9.54 9.23 6.62
CA LEU A 227 -9.10 9.93 7.83
C LEU A 227 -9.35 11.43 7.69
N ARG A 228 -10.21 12.00 8.54
CA ARG A 228 -10.51 13.43 8.56
C ARG A 228 -9.80 14.11 9.73
N THR A 229 -8.87 15.00 9.43
CA THR A 229 -8.19 15.83 10.43
C THR A 229 -9.16 16.88 10.97
N ILE A 230 -9.26 17.00 12.30
CA ILE A 230 -10.04 18.04 12.97
C ILE A 230 -9.08 19.13 13.46
N GLU A 231 -9.33 20.37 13.05
CA GLU A 231 -8.67 21.55 13.62
C GLU A 231 -9.42 21.98 14.88
N ALA A 232 -9.20 21.26 15.98
CA ALA A 232 -9.83 21.56 17.25
C ALA A 232 -9.27 22.85 17.86
N ARG A 233 -10.12 23.87 18.00
CA ARG A 233 -9.79 25.19 18.57
C ARG A 233 -11.04 25.76 19.23
N GLU A 234 -10.85 26.46 20.34
CA GLU A 234 -11.95 27.12 21.04
C GLU A 234 -12.75 28.04 20.11
N GLY A 235 -14.08 27.84 20.06
CA GLY A 235 -15.01 28.61 19.23
C GLY A 235 -14.85 28.46 17.71
N LYS A 236 -13.92 27.63 17.21
CA LYS A 236 -13.59 27.53 15.77
C LYS A 236 -13.26 26.10 15.32
N THR A 237 -13.68 25.08 16.07
CA THR A 237 -13.46 23.66 15.72
C THR A 237 -14.16 23.30 14.42
N ARG A 238 -13.41 22.74 13.48
CA ARG A 238 -13.91 22.27 12.19
C ARG A 238 -13.03 21.17 11.62
N HIS A 239 -13.52 20.49 10.59
CA HIS A 239 -12.65 19.67 9.75
C HIS A 239 -11.59 20.55 9.08
N SER A 240 -10.39 19.99 8.90
CA SER A 240 -9.37 20.58 8.04
C SER A 240 -9.92 20.75 6.62
N PHE A 241 -9.65 21.90 6.02
CA PHE A 241 -10.04 22.15 4.62
C PHE A 241 -9.20 21.33 3.64
N GLN A 242 -7.98 20.93 4.03
CA GLN A 242 -7.17 19.99 3.27
C GLN A 242 -7.36 18.56 3.80
N GLY A 243 -7.71 17.65 2.90
CA GLY A 243 -7.84 16.22 3.18
C GLY A 243 -7.32 15.38 2.03
N ILE A 244 -6.94 14.14 2.33
CA ILE A 244 -6.61 13.13 1.32
C ILE A 244 -7.91 12.40 0.99
N GLY A 245 -8.39 12.52 -0.24
CA GLY A 245 -9.67 11.93 -0.67
C GLY A 245 -9.60 10.41 -0.81
N HIS A 246 -8.51 9.90 -1.37
CA HIS A 246 -8.26 8.47 -1.56
C HIS A 246 -6.77 8.16 -1.40
N THR A 247 -6.44 6.98 -0.90
CA THR A 247 -5.08 6.43 -0.96
C THR A 247 -5.09 5.12 -1.72
N THR A 248 -5.83 4.14 -1.21
CA THR A 248 -5.88 2.79 -1.73
C THR A 248 -7.07 2.04 -1.13
N TYR A 249 -7.50 0.99 -1.81
CA TYR A 249 -8.35 -0.04 -1.24
C TYR A 249 -7.47 -1.11 -0.58
N LEU A 250 -7.96 -1.70 0.50
CA LEU A 250 -7.31 -2.82 1.18
C LEU A 250 -8.19 -4.05 1.03
N CYS A 251 -7.58 -5.17 0.64
CA CYS A 251 -8.25 -6.45 0.55
C CYS A 251 -7.61 -7.43 1.53
N PHE A 252 -8.41 -7.92 2.47
CA PHE A 252 -8.03 -8.92 3.45
C PHE A 252 -8.59 -10.29 3.06
N ALA A 253 -7.87 -11.36 3.36
CA ALA A 253 -8.42 -12.72 3.38
C ALA A 253 -7.61 -13.66 4.29
N ARG A 254 -8.13 -14.87 4.53
CA ARG A 254 -7.45 -15.93 5.29
C ARG A 254 -7.37 -17.23 4.51
N LYS A 255 -6.23 -17.91 4.64
CA LYS A 255 -6.04 -19.25 4.08
C LYS A 255 -6.91 -20.25 4.84
N ALA A 256 -7.83 -20.88 4.13
CA ALA A 256 -8.63 -22.01 4.63
C ALA A 256 -8.31 -23.29 3.85
N PHE A 257 -8.67 -24.42 4.45
CA PHE A 257 -8.70 -25.71 3.77
C PHE A 257 -10.15 -26.02 3.46
N PHE A 258 -10.45 -26.29 2.19
CA PHE A 258 -11.74 -26.77 1.78
C PHE A 258 -11.61 -28.27 1.56
N ASP A 259 -12.48 -29.07 2.16
CA ASP A 259 -12.54 -30.52 1.94
C ASP A 259 -13.13 -30.86 0.56
N ARG A 260 -12.62 -30.19 -0.49
CA ARG A 260 -13.08 -30.38 -1.86
C ARG A 260 -12.40 -31.63 -2.42
N LYS A 261 -13.20 -32.66 -2.70
CA LYS A 261 -12.81 -33.70 -3.66
C LYS A 261 -12.41 -33.01 -4.98
N PRO A 262 -11.32 -33.43 -5.65
CA PRO A 262 -10.82 -32.75 -6.83
C PRO A 262 -11.92 -32.62 -7.90
N ARG A 263 -12.24 -31.37 -8.25
CA ARG A 263 -13.21 -31.06 -9.30
C ARG A 263 -12.57 -31.48 -10.63
N LYS A 264 -13.05 -32.56 -11.27
CA LYS A 264 -12.69 -32.87 -12.66
C LYS A 264 -13.00 -31.63 -13.50
N LYS A 265 -12.00 -31.06 -14.16
CA LYS A 265 -12.20 -29.97 -15.12
C LYS A 265 -13.22 -30.45 -16.15
N SER A 266 -14.41 -29.87 -16.14
CA SER A 266 -15.38 -30.06 -17.23
C SER A 266 -14.85 -29.30 -18.43
N GLU A 267 -14.45 -30.02 -19.48
CA GLU A 267 -14.18 -29.44 -20.78
C GLU A 267 -15.43 -28.69 -21.25
N SER A 268 -15.33 -27.37 -21.32
CA SER A 268 -16.35 -26.55 -21.97
C SER A 268 -16.29 -26.82 -23.46
N LYS A 269 -17.18 -27.68 -23.96
CA LYS A 269 -17.45 -27.79 -25.40
C LYS A 269 -17.98 -26.44 -25.89
N LEU A 270 -17.11 -25.63 -26.51
CA LEU A 270 -17.56 -24.54 -27.37
C LEU A 270 -18.42 -25.16 -28.48
N LYS A 271 -19.73 -24.90 -28.46
CA LYS A 271 -20.60 -25.16 -29.59
C LYS A 271 -20.22 -24.18 -30.70
N THR A 272 -19.64 -24.70 -31.77
CA THR A 272 -19.45 -23.99 -33.03
C THR A 272 -20.82 -23.63 -33.61
N GLU A 273 -21.14 -22.34 -33.64
CA GLU A 273 -22.30 -21.84 -34.40
C GLU A 273 -22.08 -22.10 -35.89
N LYS A 274 -23.00 -22.86 -36.49
CA LYS A 274 -23.02 -23.12 -37.93
C LYS A 274 -23.41 -21.84 -38.67
N ARG A 275 -22.52 -21.35 -39.54
CA ARG A 275 -22.79 -20.34 -40.57
C ARG A 275 -24.01 -20.75 -41.41
N ILE A 276 -25.00 -19.85 -41.51
CA ILE A 276 -26.13 -19.95 -42.43
C ILE A 276 -25.61 -19.61 -43.85
N PRO A 277 -25.89 -20.43 -44.89
CA PRO A 277 -25.46 -20.12 -46.25
C PRO A 277 -26.38 -19.07 -46.89
N GLU A 278 -25.78 -18.09 -47.56
CA GLU A 278 -26.44 -17.06 -48.37
C GLU A 278 -27.30 -17.69 -49.48
N LYS A 279 -28.58 -17.31 -49.53
CA LYS A 279 -29.47 -17.65 -50.65
C LYS A 279 -29.18 -16.74 -51.84
N LYS A 280 -28.79 -17.35 -52.96
CA LYS A 280 -28.73 -16.70 -54.29
C LYS A 280 -30.10 -16.13 -54.68
N ALA A 281 -30.09 -14.89 -55.15
CA ALA A 281 -31.25 -14.18 -55.67
C ALA A 281 -31.72 -14.74 -57.01
N THR A 282 -32.99 -15.13 -57.10
CA THR A 282 -33.69 -15.41 -58.36
C THR A 282 -34.59 -14.23 -58.71
N LYS A 283 -34.40 -13.68 -59.91
CA LYS A 283 -35.24 -12.65 -60.53
C LYS A 283 -36.53 -13.29 -61.07
N THR A 284 -37.71 -12.71 -60.76
CA THR A 284 -38.82 -12.62 -61.71
C THR A 284 -39.88 -11.55 -61.34
N THR A 285 -39.98 -10.57 -62.25
CA THR A 285 -41.17 -9.86 -62.78
C THR A 285 -42.30 -9.29 -61.90
N LYS A 286 -42.33 -7.94 -61.92
CA LYS A 286 -43.44 -6.97 -61.92
C LYS A 286 -44.89 -7.48 -61.97
N LYS A 287 -45.73 -6.87 -61.12
CA LYS A 287 -47.01 -6.26 -61.54
C LYS A 287 -47.38 -5.06 -60.66
N THR A 288 -48.05 -4.11 -61.29
CA THR A 288 -48.20 -2.69 -60.97
C THR A 288 -49.60 -2.37 -60.44
N THR A 289 -49.71 -1.45 -59.47
CA THR A 289 -50.81 -0.46 -59.31
C THR A 289 -50.41 0.55 -58.22
N LYS A 290 -50.10 1.83 -58.54
CA LYS A 290 -50.95 3.06 -58.40
C LYS A 290 -51.70 3.11 -57.05
N THR A 291 -51.71 4.14 -56.21
CA THR A 291 -51.49 5.62 -56.22
C THR A 291 -51.53 6.01 -54.70
N THR A 292 -51.00 7.09 -54.13
CA THR A 292 -51.17 8.54 -54.38
C THR A 292 -50.30 9.32 -53.37
N LYS A 293 -49.86 10.53 -53.75
CA LYS A 293 -49.01 11.47 -52.99
C LYS A 293 -49.72 12.14 -51.81
N ALA A 294 -48.99 12.46 -50.72
CA ALA A 294 -49.18 13.69 -49.96
C ALA A 294 -47.91 14.17 -49.21
N LYS A 295 -47.31 15.24 -49.76
CA LYS A 295 -46.68 16.45 -49.17
C LYS A 295 -46.00 16.47 -47.77
N LYS A 296 -44.70 16.84 -47.83
CA LYS A 296 -43.86 17.73 -46.98
C LYS A 296 -44.45 18.34 -45.69
N ALA A 297 -43.70 18.24 -44.59
CA ALA A 297 -43.05 19.39 -43.91
C ALA A 297 -42.04 18.94 -42.81
N LYS A 298 -40.87 19.56 -42.80
CA LYS A 298 -39.90 19.71 -41.67
C LYS A 298 -39.91 21.21 -41.31
N PRO A 299 -39.19 21.69 -40.29
CA PRO A 299 -38.87 21.18 -38.95
C PRO A 299 -39.11 22.28 -37.87
N THR A 300 -38.94 22.01 -36.58
CA THR A 300 -38.47 23.06 -35.64
C THR A 300 -37.85 22.48 -34.37
N LYS A 301 -36.69 23.04 -34.02
CA LYS A 301 -36.02 22.98 -32.72
C LYS A 301 -36.66 24.00 -31.76
N SER A 302 -36.67 23.71 -30.47
CA SER A 302 -36.69 24.71 -29.39
C SER A 302 -36.02 24.08 -28.17
N LYS A 303 -34.81 24.53 -27.86
CA LYS A 303 -34.40 25.32 -26.67
C LYS A 303 -34.07 24.44 -25.47
#